data_AF-A0AAD7VXU8-F1
#
_entry.id   AF-A0AAD7VXU8-F1
#
_cell.length_a   1.000
_cell.length_b   1.000
_cell.length_c   1.000
_cell.angle_alpha   90.00
_cell.angle_beta   90.00
_cell.angle_gamma   90.00
#
_symmetry.space_group_name_H-M   'P 1'
#
loop_
_entity.id
_entity.type
_entity.pdbx_description
1 polymer ?
#
loop_
_entity_poly.entity_id
_entity_poly.type
_entity_poly.pdbx_seq_one_letter_code
_entity_poly.pdbx_strand_id
1 'polypeptide(L)'
;MAELILKILQDLKKDDFETFTFYLNGTVLEGCEPIPWERLEGQTRTGVAILMKHSYGDKMVNITQEILEKISRNDLIKKLENGQSRSKAASPLSSSHQGPDTEN
;
A
#
# COMPACT_ATOMS: atom_id res chain seq x y z
N MET A 1 3.85 -0.14 -6.04
CA MET A 1 2.72 0.08 -5.10
C MET A 1 2.13 -1.24 -4.58
N ALA A 2 1.76 -2.20 -5.42
CA ALA A 2 1.22 -3.50 -4.96
C ALA A 2 2.18 -4.25 -4.02
N GLU A 3 3.48 -4.19 -4.30
CA GLU A 3 4.53 -4.79 -3.46
C GLU A 3 4.62 -4.20 -2.03
N LEU A 4 4.30 -2.91 -1.87
CA LEU A 4 4.30 -2.27 -0.55
C LEU A 4 3.16 -2.83 0.30
N ILE A 5 1.95 -2.88 -0.27
CA ILE A 5 0.78 -3.47 0.39
C ILE A 5 1.03 -4.94 0.70
N LEU A 6 1.60 -5.70 -0.23
CA LEU A 6 1.95 -7.10 0.01
C LEU A 6 2.84 -7.28 1.24
N LYS A 7 3.89 -6.47 1.41
CA LYS A 7 4.75 -6.53 2.60
C LYS A 7 3.97 -6.28 3.88
N ILE A 8 3.06 -5.29 3.86
CA ILE A 8 2.19 -5.00 5.00
C ILE A 8 1.27 -6.19 5.30
N LEU A 9 0.65 -6.79 4.28
CA LEU A 9 -0.21 -7.97 4.45
C LEU A 9 0.57 -9.20 4.94
N GLN A 10 1.86 -9.32 4.61
CA GLN A 10 2.77 -10.36 5.12
C GLN A 10 3.12 -10.16 6.59
N ASP A 11 3.25 -8.90 7.04
CA ASP A 11 3.45 -8.55 8.45
C ASP A 11 2.16 -8.68 9.31
N LEU A 12 0.99 -8.85 8.67
CA LEU A 12 -0.27 -9.14 9.36
C LEU A 12 -0.32 -10.61 9.82
N LYS A 13 -0.72 -10.79 11.08
CA LYS A 13 -1.06 -12.10 11.63
C LYS A 13 -2.28 -12.65 10.90
N LYS A 14 -2.54 -13.95 11.05
CA LYS A 14 -3.67 -14.61 10.41
C LYS A 14 -5.00 -13.96 10.79
N ASP A 15 -5.24 -13.74 12.08
CA ASP A 15 -6.46 -13.11 12.60
C ASP A 15 -6.63 -11.66 12.11
N ASP A 16 -5.54 -10.89 12.11
CA ASP A 16 -5.54 -9.51 11.59
C ASP A 16 -5.83 -9.49 10.08
N PHE A 17 -5.31 -10.45 9.33
CA PHE A 17 -5.53 -10.57 7.89
C PHE A 17 -6.97 -10.97 7.56
N GLU A 18 -7.56 -11.90 8.32
CA GLU A 18 -8.98 -12.25 8.17
C GLU A 18 -9.87 -11.02 8.43
N THR A 19 -9.58 -10.28 9.50
CA THR A 19 -10.27 -9.03 9.82
C THR A 19 -10.06 -7.97 8.73
N PHE A 20 -8.85 -7.88 8.17
CA PHE A 20 -8.54 -6.99 7.05
C PHE A 20 -9.39 -7.31 5.82
N THR A 21 -9.50 -8.59 5.45
CA THR A 21 -10.35 -9.02 4.32
C THR A 21 -11.83 -8.79 4.60
N PHE A 22 -12.28 -8.93 5.84
CA PHE A 22 -13.64 -8.59 6.23
C PHE A 22 -13.96 -7.11 5.96
N TYR A 23 -13.05 -6.20 6.30
CA TYR A 23 -13.23 -4.78 6.01
C TYR A 23 -13.17 -4.45 4.51
N LEU A 24 -12.39 -5.18 3.70
CA LEU A 24 -12.37 -5.01 2.23
C LEU A 24 -13.69 -5.37 1.55
N ASN A 25 -14.47 -6.27 2.16
CA ASN A 25 -15.83 -6.58 1.72
C ASN A 25 -16.84 -5.49 2.14
N GLY A 26 -16.47 -4.67 3.12
CA GLY A 26 -17.24 -3.50 3.51
C GLY A 26 -16.90 -2.25 2.69
N THR A 27 -17.75 -1.25 2.77
CA THR A 27 -17.39 0.11 2.35
C THR A 27 -16.38 0.66 3.34
N VAL A 28 -15.13 0.80 2.90
CA VAL A 28 -14.05 1.42 3.68
C VAL A 28 -14.07 2.92 3.46
N LEU A 29 -13.81 3.37 2.23
CA LEU A 29 -13.86 4.77 1.83
C LEU A 29 -15.14 5.10 1.04
N GLU A 30 -15.67 6.30 1.26
CA GLU A 30 -16.75 6.86 0.46
C GLU A 30 -16.34 6.95 -1.02
N GLY A 31 -17.16 6.37 -1.90
CA GLY A 31 -16.87 6.30 -3.34
C GLY A 31 -15.86 5.21 -3.76
N CYS A 32 -15.54 4.26 -2.88
CA CYS A 32 -14.80 3.04 -3.25
C CYS A 32 -15.75 1.83 -3.23
N GLU A 33 -15.75 1.06 -4.32
CA GLU A 33 -16.56 -0.15 -4.41
C GLU A 33 -15.95 -1.27 -3.55
N PRO A 34 -16.73 -1.93 -2.66
CA PRO A 34 -16.25 -3.06 -1.90
C PRO A 34 -15.89 -4.23 -2.81
N ILE A 35 -14.92 -5.04 -2.37
CA ILE A 35 -14.60 -6.28 -3.06
C ILE A 35 -15.50 -7.39 -2.51
N PRO A 36 -16.29 -8.10 -3.35
CA PRO A 36 -17.17 -9.16 -2.87
C PRO A 36 -16.38 -10.27 -2.16
N TRP A 37 -16.95 -10.81 -1.08
CA TRP A 37 -16.35 -11.89 -0.28
C TRP A 37 -15.88 -13.06 -1.14
N GLU A 38 -16.66 -13.45 -2.15
CA GLU A 38 -16.34 -14.54 -3.08
C GLU A 38 -14.97 -14.39 -3.77
N ARG A 39 -14.51 -13.15 -3.94
CA ARG A 39 -13.19 -12.86 -4.52
C ARG A 39 -12.08 -12.78 -3.47
N LEU A 40 -12.41 -12.60 -2.20
CA LEU A 40 -11.45 -12.49 -1.09
C LEU A 40 -11.23 -13.85 -0.42
N GLU A 41 -12.29 -14.66 -0.33
CA GLU A 41 -12.25 -15.98 0.27
C GLU A 41 -11.28 -16.88 -0.48
N GLY A 42 -10.37 -17.52 0.25
CA GLY A 42 -9.33 -18.37 -0.33
C GLY A 42 -8.20 -17.65 -1.07
N GLN A 43 -8.21 -16.32 -1.14
CA GLN A 43 -7.07 -15.58 -1.70
C GLN A 43 -5.86 -15.59 -0.77
N THR A 44 -4.70 -15.67 -1.39
CA THR A 44 -3.43 -15.45 -0.69
C THR A 44 -3.22 -13.94 -0.46
N ARG A 45 -2.32 -13.58 0.46
CA ARG A 45 -1.91 -12.18 0.70
C ARG A 45 -1.49 -11.47 -0.59
N THR A 46 -0.81 -12.18 -1.49
CA THR A 46 -0.43 -11.71 -2.82
C THR A 46 -1.65 -11.47 -3.70
N GLY A 47 -2.59 -12.43 -3.72
CA GLY A 47 -3.85 -12.30 -4.44
C GLY A 47 -4.64 -11.07 -4.01
N VAL A 48 -4.81 -10.89 -2.70
CA VAL A 48 -5.49 -9.70 -2.13
C VAL A 48 -4.78 -8.41 -2.53
N ALA A 49 -3.45 -8.32 -2.46
CA ALA A 49 -2.72 -7.11 -2.85
C ALA A 49 -2.89 -6.78 -4.36
N ILE A 50 -2.88 -7.79 -5.23
CA ILE A 50 -3.12 -7.62 -6.67
C ILE A 50 -4.55 -7.15 -6.90
N LEU A 51 -5.50 -7.77 -6.21
CA LEU A 51 -6.92 -7.48 -6.37
C LEU A 51 -7.27 -6.07 -5.88
N MET A 52 -6.70 -5.64 -4.76
CA MET A 52 -6.78 -4.24 -4.30
C MET A 52 -6.18 -3.27 -5.32
N LYS A 53 -5.05 -3.60 -5.96
CA LYS A 53 -4.47 -2.76 -7.02
C LYS A 53 -5.37 -2.67 -8.24
N HIS A 54 -6.05 -3.76 -8.59
CA HIS A 54 -6.98 -3.80 -9.72
C HIS A 54 -8.26 -3.01 -9.43
N SER A 55 -8.86 -3.19 -8.25
CA SER A 55 -10.12 -2.53 -7.86
C SER A 55 -9.94 -1.05 -7.51
N TYR A 56 -8.86 -0.70 -6.79
CA TYR A 56 -8.69 0.64 -6.21
C TYR A 56 -7.56 1.45 -6.82
N GLY A 57 -6.68 0.84 -7.62
CA GLY A 57 -5.56 1.54 -8.24
C GLY A 57 -4.61 2.14 -7.20
N ASP A 58 -4.49 3.46 -7.19
CA ASP A 58 -3.63 4.18 -6.24
C ASP A 58 -4.34 4.47 -4.90
N LYS A 59 -5.68 4.44 -4.87
CA LYS A 59 -6.46 4.59 -3.63
C LYS A 59 -6.29 3.41 -2.67
N MET A 60 -5.76 2.29 -3.14
CA MET A 60 -5.55 1.11 -2.29
C MET A 60 -4.68 1.39 -1.06
N VAL A 61 -3.79 2.39 -1.14
CA VAL A 61 -2.92 2.73 0.00
C VAL A 61 -3.72 3.42 1.10
N ASN A 62 -4.59 4.36 0.75
CA ASN A 62 -5.49 5.02 1.70
C ASN A 62 -6.45 4.00 2.33
N ILE A 63 -7.02 3.10 1.52
CA ILE A 63 -7.88 2.01 2.02
C ILE A 63 -7.12 1.11 2.98
N THR A 64 -5.90 0.71 2.63
CA THR A 64 -5.07 -0.13 3.51
C THR A 64 -4.79 0.59 4.84
N GLN A 65 -4.43 1.87 4.80
CA GLN A 65 -4.20 2.67 5.99
C GLN A 65 -5.42 2.73 6.90
N GLU A 66 -6.60 2.99 6.33
CA GLU A 66 -7.85 3.11 7.10
C GLU A 66 -8.25 1.78 7.77
N ILE A 67 -8.08 0.65 7.06
CA ILE A 67 -8.34 -0.67 7.64
C ILE A 67 -7.34 -0.98 8.76
N LEU A 68 -6.05 -0.68 8.56
CA LEU A 68 -5.01 -0.88 9.58
C LEU A 68 -5.30 -0.09 10.86
N GLU A 69 -5.86 1.12 10.72
CA GLU A 69 -6.29 1.95 11.83
C GLU A 69 -7.45 1.30 12.59
N LYS A 70 -8.45 0.77 11.87
CA LYS A 70 -9.59 0.03 12.45
C LYS A 70 -9.16 -1.22 13.21
N ILE A 71 -8.15 -1.94 12.74
CA ILE A 71 -7.60 -3.12 13.44
C ILE A 71 -6.48 -2.77 14.44
N SER A 72 -6.28 -1.49 14.74
CA SER A 72 -5.28 -0.99 15.70
C SER A 72 -3.82 -1.37 15.38
N ARG A 73 -3.50 -1.70 14.12
CA ARG A 73 -2.14 -2.00 13.64
C ARG A 73 -1.37 -0.74 13.24
N ASN A 74 -1.29 0.21 14.16
CA ASN A 74 -0.59 1.49 14.00
C ASN A 74 0.91 1.32 13.72
N ASP A 75 1.50 0.20 14.14
CA ASP A 75 2.87 -0.19 13.81
C ASP A 75 3.09 -0.35 12.30
N LEU A 76 2.09 -0.91 11.59
CA LEU A 76 2.15 -1.13 10.16
C LEU A 76 1.81 0.13 9.36
N ILE A 77 0.98 1.02 9.89
CA ILE A 77 0.70 2.33 9.29
C ILE A 77 2.01 3.11 9.12
N LYS A 78 2.84 3.18 10.16
CA LYS A 78 4.15 3.84 10.08
C LYS A 78 5.06 3.21 9.03
N LYS A 79 5.08 1.88 8.92
CA LYS A 79 5.83 1.19 7.86
C LYS A 79 5.31 1.53 6.46
N LEU A 80 4.00 1.65 6.32
CA LEU A 80 3.34 2.00 5.06
C LEU A 80 3.73 3.42 4.60
N GLU A 81 3.69 4.39 5.51
CA GLU A 81 4.09 5.79 5.25
C GLU A 81 5.56 5.90 4.86
N ASN A 82 6.45 5.21 5.58
CA ASN A 82 7.88 5.14 5.26
C ASN A 82 8.15 4.47 3.89
N GLY A 83 7.34 3.48 3.51
CA GLY A 83 7.45 2.84 2.20
C GLY A 83 6.98 3.72 1.04
N GLN A 84 5.95 4.54 1.27
CA GLN A 84 5.47 5.54 0.32
C GLN A 84 6.51 6.63 0.07
N SER A 85 7.14 7.17 1.12
CA SER A 85 8.13 8.24 0.98
C SER A 85 9.37 7.80 0.20
N ARG A 86 9.84 6.56 0.43
CA ARG A 86 10.97 5.99 -0.33
C ARG A 86 10.67 5.78 -1.81
N SER A 87 9.42 5.46 -2.15
CA SER A 87 8.98 5.33 -3.55
C SER A 87 8.88 6.69 -4.26
N LYS A 88 8.71 7.78 -3.51
CA LYS A 88 8.62 9.16 -4.02
C LYS A 88 9.98 9.88 -4.08
N ALA A 89 10.96 9.43 -3.29
CA ALA A 89 12.31 10.01 -3.22
C ALA A 89 13.29 9.50 -4.29
N ALA A 90 12.89 8.53 -5.13
CA ALA A 90 13.71 8.04 -6.25
C ALA A 90 13.52 8.92 -7.51
N SER A 91 13.81 10.21 -7.40
CA SER A 91 14.12 11.10 -8.53
C SER A 91 15.32 11.96 -8.12
N PRO A 92 16.30 12.13 -9.01
CA PRO A 92 17.72 12.16 -8.64
C PRO A 92 18.13 13.50 -8.02
N LEU A 93 19.15 13.41 -7.17
CA LEU A 93 20.09 14.50 -6.91
C LEU A 93 20.32 15.28 -8.20
N SER A 94 19.82 16.52 -8.28
CA SER A 94 20.39 17.51 -9.18
C SER A 94 21.74 17.91 -8.60
N SER A 95 22.71 17.02 -8.71
CA SER A 95 24.12 17.35 -8.51
C SER A 95 24.57 18.10 -9.75
N SER A 96 24.28 19.40 -9.80
CA SER A 96 24.89 20.29 -10.79
C SER A 96 26.34 20.52 -10.38
N HIS A 97 27.23 19.65 -10.86
CA HIS A 97 28.67 19.89 -10.93
C HIS A 97 29.08 19.83 -12.40
N GLN A 98 29.41 20.98 -12.99
CA GLN A 98 30.77 21.30 -13.48
C GLN A 98 30.75 22.65 -14.21
N GLY A 99 31.58 23.59 -13.75
CA GLY A 99 31.96 24.75 -14.55
C GLY A 99 32.85 24.33 -15.71
N PRO A 100 32.84 25.05 -16.84
CA PRO A 100 33.89 24.93 -17.84
C PRO A 100 35.05 25.82 -17.43
N ASP A 101 36.07 25.23 -16.78
CA ASP A 101 37.38 25.86 -16.67
C ASP A 101 38.15 25.62 -17.98
N THR A 102 38.39 26.73 -18.70
CA THR A 102 39.49 27.01 -19.64
C THR A 102 39.63 26.19 -20.93
N GLU A 103 39.41 26.88 -22.06
CA GLU A 103 40.06 26.57 -23.34
C GLU A 103 40.74 27.85 -23.87
N ASN A 104 42.08 27.75 -24.02
CA ASN A 104 42.99 28.39 -24.97
C ASN A 104 42.72 29.82 -25.47
#